data_AF-A0A373VKK7-F1
#
_entry.id   AF-A0A373VKK7-F1
#
_cell.length_a   1.000
_cell.length_b   1.000
_cell.length_c   1.000
_cell.angle_alpha   90.00
_cell.angle_beta   90.00
_cell.angle_gamma   90.00
#
_symmetry.space_group_name_H-M   'P 1'
#
loop_
_entity.id
_entity.type
_entity.pdbx_description
1 polymer ?
#
loop_
_entity_poly.entity_id
_entity_poly.type
_entity_poly.pdbx_seq_one_letter_code
_entity_poly.pdbx_strand_id
1 'polypeptide(L)'
;MRYTWIDEYLLSKAGVTKDLQKDWNWIRYQIGGKMFVAVCLGQTDEPYYITLKLEPTEGDFLRQQYEDIIPGYYMNKTHWNSIKPDGEVPDNLLKDLLDKSYQLVLGGFSKKKQREILEVAQSVNIISCCGTDCSKCGCFGNMCKGCSASLGKVFHAPDGQACPIYECVVNQKDMKGCGECEHIPCDIWRKTKDPAFTEEEFERNIQERVDRLKKG
;
A
#
# COMPACT_ATOMS: atom_id res chain seq x y z
N MET A 1 -26.74 -9.02 -0.84
CA MET A 1 -25.55 -8.73 -0.01
C MET A 1 -25.76 -7.49 0.83
N ARG A 2 -25.81 -7.68 2.15
CA ARG A 2 -25.91 -6.64 3.18
C ARG A 2 -24.71 -5.69 3.22
N TYR A 3 -23.50 -6.21 3.01
CA TYR A 3 -22.24 -5.45 3.18
C TYR A 3 -21.86 -4.61 1.95
N THR A 4 -22.69 -3.64 1.60
CA THR A 4 -22.51 -2.79 0.39
C THR A 4 -21.22 -1.96 0.40
N TRP A 5 -20.62 -1.76 1.58
CA TRP A 5 -19.38 -0.99 1.79
C TRP A 5 -18.09 -1.77 1.52
N ILE A 6 -18.15 -3.08 1.29
CA ILE A 6 -16.96 -3.95 1.28
C ILE A 6 -15.95 -3.56 0.19
N ASP A 7 -16.43 -3.16 -0.99
CA ASP A 7 -15.58 -2.84 -2.13
C ASP A 7 -14.75 -1.58 -1.88
N GLU A 8 -15.42 -0.49 -1.48
CA GLU A 8 -14.77 0.78 -1.13
C GLU A 8 -13.80 0.59 0.05
N TYR A 9 -14.24 -0.14 1.08
CA TYR A 9 -13.42 -0.37 2.26
C TYR A 9 -12.13 -1.15 1.95
N LEU A 10 -12.20 -2.20 1.13
CA LEU A 10 -11.02 -2.97 0.73
C LEU A 10 -10.11 -2.20 -0.22
N LEU A 11 -10.68 -1.49 -1.20
CA LEU A 11 -9.92 -0.69 -2.16
C LEU A 11 -9.26 0.55 -1.53
N SER A 12 -9.74 1.02 -0.38
CA SER A 12 -9.08 2.08 0.39
C SER A 12 -7.75 1.64 1.02
N LYS A 13 -7.49 0.32 1.12
CA LYS A 13 -6.29 -0.21 1.77
C LYS A 13 -5.10 -0.19 0.83
N ALA A 14 -3.94 0.03 1.42
CA ALA A 14 -2.71 0.19 0.68
C ALA A 14 -2.35 -1.06 -0.16
N GLY A 15 -2.21 -0.87 -1.47
CA GLY A 15 -1.68 -1.90 -2.37
C GLY A 15 -2.68 -3.00 -2.70
N VAL A 16 -3.96 -2.79 -2.36
CA VAL A 16 -5.05 -3.68 -2.74
C VAL A 16 -5.39 -3.47 -4.20
N THR A 17 -5.48 -4.58 -4.93
CA THR A 17 -6.02 -4.63 -6.29
C THR A 17 -7.24 -5.54 -6.31
N LYS A 18 -8.11 -5.34 -7.31
CA LYS A 18 -9.32 -6.11 -7.53
C LYS A 18 -9.35 -6.67 -8.95
N ASP A 19 -9.75 -7.93 -9.08
CA ASP A 19 -10.05 -8.55 -10.37
C ASP A 19 -11.26 -9.50 -10.28
N LEU A 20 -11.77 -9.90 -11.44
CA LEU A 20 -12.78 -10.94 -11.58
C LEU A 20 -12.10 -12.20 -12.10
N GLN A 21 -12.06 -13.27 -11.30
CA GLN A 21 -11.69 -14.59 -11.77
C GLN A 21 -12.88 -15.23 -12.48
N LYS A 22 -12.88 -15.14 -13.80
CA LYS A 22 -14.02 -15.54 -14.65
C LYS A 22 -14.34 -17.03 -14.54
N ASP A 23 -13.33 -17.88 -14.38
CA ASP A 23 -13.54 -19.33 -14.31
C ASP A 23 -14.32 -19.76 -13.07
N TRP A 24 -14.24 -18.97 -11.99
CA TRP A 24 -14.91 -19.27 -10.71
C TRP A 24 -16.09 -18.35 -10.44
N ASN A 25 -16.22 -17.29 -11.24
CA ASN A 25 -17.08 -16.13 -11.02
C ASN A 25 -16.84 -15.42 -9.67
N TRP A 26 -15.58 -15.17 -9.32
CA TRP A 26 -15.23 -14.57 -8.02
C TRP A 26 -14.58 -13.21 -8.18
N ILE A 27 -15.06 -12.21 -7.45
CA ILE A 27 -14.37 -10.93 -7.29
C ILE A 27 -13.30 -11.12 -6.22
N ARG A 28 -12.02 -10.96 -6.58
CA ARG A 28 -10.91 -11.20 -5.66
C ARG A 28 -10.22 -9.89 -5.31
N TYR A 29 -9.88 -9.75 -4.04
CA TYR A 29 -9.05 -8.67 -3.52
C TYR A 29 -7.68 -9.23 -3.17
N GLN A 30 -6.65 -8.57 -3.68
CA GLN A 30 -5.29 -9.09 -3.68
C GLN A 30 -4.29 -8.03 -3.25
N ILE A 31 -3.17 -8.47 -2.67
CA ILE A 31 -2.01 -7.63 -2.34
C ILE A 31 -0.81 -8.26 -3.01
N GLY A 32 -0.14 -7.52 -3.91
CA GLY A 32 1.04 -8.03 -4.62
C GLY A 32 0.79 -9.37 -5.34
N GLY A 33 -0.43 -9.59 -5.86
CA GLY A 33 -0.86 -10.81 -6.53
C GLY A 33 -1.26 -11.97 -5.61
N LYS A 34 -1.28 -11.79 -4.27
CA LYS A 34 -1.82 -12.77 -3.33
C LYS A 34 -3.21 -12.36 -2.88
N MET A 35 -4.19 -13.23 -3.08
CA MET A 35 -5.57 -13.04 -2.62
C MET A 35 -5.67 -13.13 -1.09
N PHE A 36 -6.47 -12.24 -0.50
CA PHE A 36 -6.78 -12.26 0.93
C PHE A 36 -8.30 -12.26 1.20
N VAL A 37 -9.10 -11.73 0.27
CA VAL A 37 -10.57 -11.78 0.32
C VAL A 37 -11.11 -12.11 -1.07
N ALA A 38 -12.22 -12.83 -1.16
CA ALA A 38 -13.02 -12.90 -2.38
C ALA A 38 -14.52 -12.86 -2.07
N VAL A 39 -15.29 -12.22 -2.96
CA VAL A 39 -16.75 -12.30 -3.01
C VAL A 39 -17.10 -13.33 -4.09
N CYS A 40 -17.67 -14.45 -3.66
CA CYS A 40 -18.04 -15.56 -4.53
C CYS A 40 -19.44 -15.32 -5.09
N LEU A 41 -19.57 -15.32 -6.43
CA LEU A 41 -20.83 -15.06 -7.12
C LEU A 41 -21.42 -16.34 -7.71
N GLY A 42 -22.74 -16.46 -7.65
CA GLY A 42 -23.49 -17.55 -8.26
C GLY A 42 -23.58 -17.42 -9.78
N GLN A 43 -24.47 -18.21 -10.39
CA GLN A 43 -24.66 -18.17 -11.84
C GLN A 43 -25.36 -16.91 -12.33
N THR A 44 -26.09 -16.22 -11.45
CA THR A 44 -26.81 -14.97 -11.76
C THR A 44 -26.10 -13.74 -11.18
N ASP A 45 -24.80 -13.85 -10.93
CA ASP A 45 -23.93 -12.83 -10.32
C ASP A 45 -24.34 -12.38 -8.90
N GLU A 46 -25.14 -13.20 -8.21
CA GLU A 46 -25.53 -12.98 -6.84
C GLU A 46 -24.44 -13.44 -5.85
N PRO A 47 -24.00 -12.58 -4.91
CA PRO A 47 -23.03 -13.01 -3.90
C PRO A 47 -23.63 -14.08 -2.99
N TYR A 48 -22.91 -15.20 -2.82
CA TYR A 48 -23.32 -16.27 -1.90
C TYR A 48 -22.34 -16.50 -0.75
N TYR A 49 -21.07 -16.09 -0.89
CA TYR A 49 -20.10 -16.04 0.21
C TYR A 49 -19.12 -14.88 0.06
N ILE A 50 -18.65 -14.39 1.21
CA ILE A 50 -17.43 -13.58 1.34
C ILE A 50 -16.39 -14.47 2.00
N THR A 51 -15.35 -14.88 1.27
CA THR A 51 -14.30 -15.75 1.80
C THR A 51 -13.06 -14.94 2.13
N LEU A 52 -12.48 -15.16 3.31
CA LEU A 52 -11.29 -14.44 3.77
C LEU A 52 -10.36 -15.35 4.57
N LYS A 53 -9.08 -14.95 4.65
CA LYS A 53 -8.06 -15.69 5.39
C LYS A 53 -7.97 -15.19 6.84
N LEU A 54 -7.88 -16.11 7.80
CA LEU A 54 -7.61 -15.80 9.21
C LEU A 54 -6.51 -16.72 9.76
N GLU A 55 -6.03 -16.37 10.96
CA GLU A 55 -5.27 -17.32 11.76
C GLU A 55 -6.17 -18.52 12.15
N PRO A 56 -5.65 -19.76 12.14
CA PRO A 56 -6.48 -20.95 12.34
C PRO A 56 -7.31 -20.92 13.62
N THR A 57 -6.69 -20.58 14.74
CA THR A 57 -7.36 -20.56 16.06
C THR A 57 -8.47 -19.52 16.14
N GLU A 58 -8.31 -18.37 15.47
CA GLU A 58 -9.32 -17.34 15.41
C GLU A 58 -10.49 -17.75 14.52
N GLY A 59 -10.21 -18.34 13.36
CA GLY A 59 -11.24 -18.93 12.50
C GLY A 59 -12.05 -19.98 13.24
N ASP A 60 -11.39 -20.90 13.93
CA ASP A 60 -12.03 -21.94 14.73
C ASP A 60 -12.95 -21.37 15.82
N PHE A 61 -12.53 -20.31 16.49
CA PHE A 61 -13.33 -19.62 17.50
C PHE A 61 -14.57 -18.96 16.89
N LEU A 62 -14.40 -18.17 15.82
CA LEU A 62 -15.50 -17.43 15.20
C LEU A 62 -16.59 -18.32 14.63
N ARG A 63 -16.23 -19.48 14.07
CA ARG A 63 -17.21 -20.46 13.56
C ARG A 63 -18.04 -21.11 14.66
N GLN A 64 -17.58 -21.07 15.91
CA GLN A 64 -18.38 -21.51 17.07
C GLN A 64 -19.32 -20.39 17.58
N GLN A 65 -18.98 -19.13 17.32
CA GLN A 65 -19.75 -17.98 17.80
C GLN A 65 -20.82 -17.51 16.81
N TYR A 66 -20.60 -17.72 15.51
CA TYR A 66 -21.48 -17.22 14.45
C TYR A 66 -21.81 -18.32 13.44
N GLU A 67 -23.10 -18.66 13.32
CA GLU A 67 -23.59 -19.65 12.35
C GLU A 67 -23.37 -19.24 10.88
N ASP A 68 -23.19 -17.94 10.65
CA ASP A 68 -22.94 -17.38 9.32
C ASP A 68 -21.48 -17.39 8.91
N ILE A 69 -20.57 -17.80 9.81
CA ILE A 69 -19.16 -18.01 9.51
C ILE A 69 -18.91 -19.52 9.44
N ILE A 70 -18.58 -20.01 8.26
CA ILE A 70 -18.34 -21.44 7.99
C ILE A 70 -16.90 -21.68 7.53
N PRO A 71 -16.40 -22.94 7.55
CA PRO A 71 -15.09 -23.24 7.00
C PRO A 71 -15.02 -22.86 5.52
N GLY A 72 -13.85 -22.40 5.06
CA GLY A 72 -13.65 -21.83 3.73
C GLY A 72 -14.22 -22.70 2.61
N TYR A 73 -15.28 -22.22 1.97
CA TYR A 73 -15.94 -22.88 0.85
C TYR A 73 -14.98 -22.91 -0.35
N TYR A 74 -14.76 -24.09 -0.93
CA TYR A 74 -13.74 -24.38 -1.97
C TYR A 74 -12.28 -24.05 -1.62
N MET A 75 -11.97 -23.77 -0.35
CA MET A 75 -10.63 -23.34 0.08
C MET A 75 -10.08 -24.25 1.19
N ASN A 76 -8.83 -24.00 1.59
CA ASN A 76 -8.25 -24.68 2.76
C ASN A 76 -9.02 -24.25 4.03
N LYS A 77 -9.79 -25.18 4.59
CA LYS A 77 -10.70 -24.97 5.73
C LYS A 77 -10.01 -24.58 7.04
N THR A 78 -8.71 -24.75 7.14
CA THR A 78 -7.92 -24.34 8.32
C THR A 78 -7.63 -22.85 8.31
N HIS A 79 -7.38 -22.26 7.13
CA HIS A 79 -6.97 -20.86 7.03
C HIS A 79 -8.05 -19.94 6.46
N TRP A 80 -9.01 -20.49 5.73
CA TRP A 80 -10.06 -19.72 5.06
C TRP A 80 -11.38 -19.93 5.76
N ASN A 81 -12.15 -18.85 5.84
CA ASN A 81 -13.50 -18.82 6.41
C ASN A 81 -14.42 -18.14 5.40
N SER A 82 -15.64 -18.65 5.26
CA SER A 82 -16.65 -18.08 4.37
C SER A 82 -17.80 -17.54 5.18
N ILE A 83 -18.17 -16.29 4.88
CA ILE A 83 -19.17 -15.52 5.60
C ILE A 83 -20.38 -15.36 4.69
N LYS A 84 -21.58 -15.62 5.20
CA LYS A 84 -22.81 -15.39 4.43
C LYS A 84 -23.01 -13.88 4.18
N PRO A 85 -23.22 -13.46 2.92
CA PRO A 85 -23.30 -12.05 2.55
C PRO A 85 -24.57 -11.35 3.03
N ASP A 86 -25.59 -12.11 3.43
CA ASP A 86 -26.87 -11.63 3.99
C ASP A 86 -27.10 -12.12 5.43
N GLY A 87 -26.03 -12.55 6.12
CA GLY A 87 -26.08 -13.01 7.51
C GLY A 87 -26.03 -11.91 8.56
N GLU A 88 -25.85 -12.33 9.82
CA GLU A 88 -25.93 -11.49 11.02
C GLU A 88 -24.56 -11.08 11.61
N VAL A 89 -23.46 -11.38 10.92
CA VAL A 89 -22.12 -10.93 11.35
C VAL A 89 -22.11 -9.39 11.43
N PRO A 90 -21.82 -8.79 12.59
CA PRO A 90 -21.82 -7.35 12.73
C PRO A 90 -20.80 -6.66 11.81
N ASP A 91 -21.15 -5.51 11.25
CA ASP A 91 -20.31 -4.77 10.29
C ASP A 91 -18.92 -4.44 10.85
N ASN A 92 -18.82 -4.09 12.13
CA ASN A 92 -17.56 -3.81 12.81
C ASN A 92 -16.69 -5.08 12.93
N LEU A 93 -17.30 -6.23 13.21
CA LEU A 93 -16.60 -7.49 13.23
C LEU A 93 -16.12 -7.85 11.82
N LEU A 94 -16.97 -7.77 10.80
CA LEU A 94 -16.52 -8.07 9.43
C LEU A 94 -15.37 -7.16 8.99
N LYS A 95 -15.41 -5.86 9.30
CA LYS A 95 -14.28 -4.94 9.03
C LYS A 95 -12.99 -5.39 9.70
N ASP A 96 -13.05 -5.76 10.98
CA ASP A 96 -11.90 -6.29 11.73
C ASP A 96 -11.35 -7.58 11.09
N LEU A 97 -12.21 -8.50 10.64
CA LEU A 97 -11.77 -9.72 9.95
C LEU A 97 -11.11 -9.42 8.60
N LEU A 98 -11.63 -8.44 7.85
CA LEU A 98 -11.02 -7.99 6.59
C LEU A 98 -9.65 -7.33 6.84
N ASP A 99 -9.51 -6.54 7.91
CA ASP A 99 -8.24 -5.96 8.36
C ASP A 99 -7.23 -7.05 8.72
N LYS A 100 -7.64 -8.04 9.52
CA LYS A 100 -6.79 -9.16 9.91
C LYS A 100 -6.33 -9.98 8.71
N SER A 101 -7.23 -10.27 7.77
CA SER A 101 -6.88 -10.94 6.52
C SER A 101 -5.84 -10.15 5.70
N TYR A 102 -6.05 -8.83 5.58
CA TYR A 102 -5.12 -7.93 4.92
C TYR A 102 -3.72 -7.97 5.58
N GLN A 103 -3.66 -7.81 6.91
CA GLN A 103 -2.40 -7.81 7.66
C GLN A 103 -1.69 -9.16 7.58
N LEU A 104 -2.43 -10.26 7.65
CA LEU A 104 -1.91 -11.61 7.55
C LEU A 104 -1.21 -11.84 6.20
N VAL A 105 -1.85 -11.44 5.10
CA VAL A 105 -1.28 -11.61 3.76
C VAL A 105 -0.13 -10.65 3.51
N LEU A 106 -0.24 -9.38 3.93
CA LEU A 106 0.85 -8.40 3.85
C LEU A 106 2.08 -8.85 4.64
N GLY A 107 1.87 -9.33 5.88
CA GLY A 107 2.92 -9.86 6.76
C GLY A 107 3.65 -11.08 6.19
N GLY A 108 3.00 -11.84 5.32
CA GLY A 108 3.58 -12.98 4.61
C GLY A 108 4.53 -12.62 3.45
N PHE A 109 4.79 -11.34 3.19
CA PHE A 109 5.82 -10.88 2.25
C PHE A 109 7.12 -10.50 2.98
N SER A 110 8.25 -10.42 2.27
CA SER A 110 9.50 -9.89 2.83
C SER A 110 9.36 -8.41 3.18
N LYS A 111 10.16 -7.91 4.14
CA LYS A 111 10.13 -6.49 4.54
C LYS A 111 10.33 -5.52 3.37
N LYS A 112 11.23 -5.85 2.44
CA LYS A 112 11.41 -5.09 1.20
C LYS A 112 10.13 -5.04 0.38
N LYS A 113 9.46 -6.18 0.19
CA LYS A 113 8.24 -6.25 -0.61
C LYS A 113 7.05 -5.55 0.07
N GLN A 114 6.96 -5.63 1.40
CA GLN A 114 5.99 -4.87 2.19
C GLN A 114 6.16 -3.36 1.95
N ARG A 115 7.39 -2.84 2.03
CA ARG A 115 7.68 -1.43 1.71
C ARG A 115 7.26 -1.06 0.30
N GLU A 116 7.64 -1.84 -0.72
CA GLU A 116 7.21 -1.60 -2.10
C GLU A 116 5.67 -1.50 -2.22
N ILE A 117 4.93 -2.43 -1.61
CA ILE A 117 3.46 -2.45 -1.66
C ILE A 117 2.87 -1.21 -0.98
N LEU A 118 3.37 -0.86 0.21
CA LEU A 118 2.87 0.26 0.99
C LEU A 118 3.26 1.62 0.37
N GLU A 119 4.45 1.72 -0.21
CA GLU A 119 4.93 2.92 -0.91
C GLU A 119 4.22 3.14 -2.25
N VAL A 120 3.95 2.08 -3.02
CA VAL A 120 3.14 2.17 -4.25
C VAL A 120 1.72 2.65 -3.94
N ALA A 121 1.14 2.21 -2.83
CA ALA A 121 -0.17 2.66 -2.41
C ALA A 121 -0.21 4.09 -1.89
N GLN A 122 0.89 4.51 -1.26
CA GLN A 122 1.15 5.89 -0.88
C GLN A 122 1.65 6.72 -2.06
N SER A 123 1.64 6.23 -3.31
CA SER A 123 2.07 7.00 -4.49
C SER A 123 1.02 8.00 -4.97
N VAL A 124 0.41 8.71 -4.02
CA VAL A 124 0.08 10.14 -4.19
C VAL A 124 0.72 10.95 -3.04
N ASN A 125 1.84 10.48 -2.49
CA ASN A 125 2.70 11.33 -1.67
C ASN A 125 3.43 12.25 -2.66
N ILE A 126 2.74 13.34 -2.95
CA ILE A 126 3.18 14.41 -3.83
C ILE A 126 4.53 14.96 -3.33
N ILE A 127 4.83 14.87 -2.04
CA ILE A 127 6.10 15.28 -1.48
C ILE A 127 7.05 14.07 -1.40
N SER A 128 8.13 14.16 -2.16
CA SER A 128 9.22 13.17 -2.16
C SER A 128 10.03 13.18 -0.85
N CYS A 129 10.84 12.13 -0.63
CA CYS A 129 11.74 12.01 0.53
C CYS A 129 12.71 13.20 0.70
N CYS A 130 12.97 13.95 -0.39
CA CYS A 130 13.85 15.11 -0.40
C CYS A 130 13.08 16.45 -0.41
N GLY A 131 11.76 16.44 -0.16
CA GLY A 131 10.93 17.63 -0.05
C GLY A 131 10.50 18.25 -1.39
N THR A 132 10.85 17.64 -2.51
CA THR A 132 10.36 18.05 -3.83
C THR A 132 8.88 17.72 -3.96
N ASP A 133 8.10 18.69 -4.42
CA ASP A 133 6.69 18.57 -4.75
C ASP A 133 6.52 18.03 -6.17
N CYS A 134 6.34 16.72 -6.27
CA CYS A 134 6.17 15.98 -7.51
C CYS A 134 4.88 16.37 -8.27
N SER A 135 3.86 16.95 -7.63
CA SER A 135 2.64 17.38 -8.32
C SER A 135 2.88 18.55 -9.26
N LYS A 136 3.93 19.33 -9.00
CA LYS A 136 4.34 20.48 -9.81
C LYS A 136 5.42 20.12 -10.84
N CYS A 137 5.84 18.86 -10.89
CA CYS A 137 6.89 18.41 -11.79
C CYS A 137 6.30 17.84 -13.08
N GLY A 138 6.61 18.46 -14.23
CA GLY A 138 6.16 17.96 -15.55
C GLY A 138 6.68 16.58 -15.94
N CYS A 139 7.72 16.08 -15.25
CA CYS A 139 8.25 14.73 -15.48
C CYS A 139 7.48 13.65 -14.71
N PHE A 140 6.84 14.00 -13.59
CA PHE A 140 6.14 13.06 -12.72
C PHE A 140 4.86 12.53 -13.39
N GLY A 141 4.65 11.21 -13.35
CA GLY A 141 3.55 10.54 -14.04
C GLY A 141 3.76 10.30 -15.53
N ASN A 142 4.77 10.94 -16.15
CA ASN A 142 5.18 10.67 -17.52
C ASN A 142 6.44 9.77 -17.54
N MET A 143 7.63 10.38 -17.62
CA MET A 143 8.90 9.65 -17.63
C MET A 143 9.42 9.28 -16.23
N CYS A 144 8.89 9.91 -15.17
CA CYS A 144 9.29 9.68 -13.79
C CYS A 144 8.12 9.13 -12.97
N LYS A 145 8.32 7.97 -12.31
CA LYS A 145 7.32 7.36 -11.43
C LYS A 145 7.40 7.83 -9.97
N GLY A 146 8.35 8.72 -9.67
CA GLY A 146 8.65 9.16 -8.30
C GLY A 146 9.72 8.32 -7.63
N CYS A 147 10.36 8.87 -6.60
CA CYS A 147 11.51 8.22 -5.95
C CYS A 147 11.13 6.92 -5.25
N SER A 148 9.98 6.84 -4.59
CA SER A 148 9.55 5.63 -3.89
C SER A 148 9.28 4.49 -4.87
N ALA A 149 8.49 4.75 -5.92
CA ALA A 149 8.19 3.75 -6.94
C ALA A 149 9.43 3.30 -7.75
N SER A 150 10.41 4.20 -7.93
CA SER A 150 11.66 3.90 -8.64
C SER A 150 12.80 3.47 -7.73
N LEU A 151 12.59 3.27 -6.42
CA LEU A 151 13.64 2.95 -5.44
C LEU A 151 14.84 3.91 -5.53
N GLY A 152 14.54 5.21 -5.62
CA GLY A 152 15.51 6.29 -5.77
C GLY A 152 16.07 6.49 -7.18
N LYS A 153 15.82 5.57 -8.13
CA LYS A 153 16.32 5.61 -9.52
C LYS A 153 15.45 6.50 -10.41
N VAL A 154 15.33 7.76 -10.03
CA VAL A 154 14.58 8.78 -10.77
C VAL A 154 15.37 9.25 -12.01
N PHE A 155 14.73 9.96 -12.92
CA PHE A 155 15.30 10.33 -14.23
C PHE A 155 16.62 11.12 -14.16
N HIS A 156 16.87 11.81 -13.05
CA HIS A 156 18.09 12.60 -12.82
C HIS A 156 19.06 11.93 -11.83
N ALA A 157 18.81 10.66 -11.46
CA ALA A 157 19.74 9.88 -10.64
C ALA A 157 20.86 9.29 -11.52
N PRO A 158 22.03 8.95 -10.95
CA PRO A 158 23.08 8.27 -11.70
C PRO A 158 22.58 6.94 -12.27
N ASP A 159 23.07 6.57 -13.46
CA ASP A 159 22.61 5.38 -14.18
C ASP A 159 22.65 4.12 -13.31
N GLY A 160 21.48 3.48 -13.19
CA GLY A 160 21.30 2.25 -12.44
C GLY A 160 21.31 2.39 -10.91
N GLN A 161 21.55 3.59 -10.37
CA GLN A 161 21.73 3.85 -8.94
C GLN A 161 20.61 4.74 -8.37
N ALA A 162 20.35 4.60 -7.07
CA ALA A 162 19.46 5.52 -6.37
C ALA A 162 20.12 6.91 -6.26
N CYS A 163 19.31 7.98 -6.23
CA CYS A 163 19.85 9.30 -5.99
C CYS A 163 20.48 9.36 -4.57
N PRO A 164 21.54 10.16 -4.35
CA PRO A 164 22.27 10.18 -3.08
C PRO A 164 21.40 10.48 -1.84
N ILE A 165 20.35 11.28 -2.00
CA ILE A 165 19.42 11.59 -0.90
C ILE A 165 18.58 10.37 -0.53
N TYR A 166 17.96 9.71 -1.52
CA TYR A 166 17.13 8.52 -1.28
C TYR A 166 17.97 7.37 -0.72
N GLU A 167 19.18 7.18 -1.28
CA GLU A 167 20.14 6.19 -0.80
C GLU A 167 20.46 6.39 0.69
N CYS A 168 20.76 7.62 1.11
CA CYS A 168 21.04 7.93 2.51
C CYS A 168 19.82 7.74 3.40
N VAL A 169 18.68 8.36 3.06
CA VAL A 169 17.56 8.46 4.01
C VAL A 169 16.70 7.21 4.03
N VAL A 170 16.39 6.65 2.87
CA VAL A 170 15.51 5.48 2.77
C VAL A 170 16.31 4.18 2.87
N ASN A 171 17.35 4.02 2.04
CA ASN A 171 18.05 2.73 1.97
C ASN A 171 18.98 2.48 3.17
N GLN A 172 19.71 3.50 3.63
CA GLN A 172 20.70 3.35 4.70
C GLN A 172 20.14 3.65 6.09
N LYS A 173 19.28 4.67 6.23
CA LYS A 173 18.74 5.10 7.52
C LYS A 173 17.32 4.59 7.82
N ASP A 174 16.66 3.93 6.87
CA ASP A 174 15.27 3.42 6.98
C ASP A 174 14.26 4.49 7.44
N MET A 175 14.51 5.75 7.06
CA MET A 175 13.66 6.91 7.32
C MET A 175 12.72 7.16 6.14
N LYS A 176 11.54 7.75 6.41
CA LYS A 176 10.58 8.08 5.34
C LYS A 176 11.06 9.21 4.43
N GLY A 177 11.86 10.12 4.97
CA GLY A 177 12.39 11.27 4.26
C GLY A 177 13.31 12.11 5.13
N CYS A 178 13.98 13.09 4.52
CA CYS A 178 14.99 13.89 5.23
C CYS A 178 14.40 14.73 6.37
N GLY A 179 13.08 14.93 6.43
CA GLY A 179 12.42 15.64 7.54
C GLY A 179 12.65 14.97 8.90
N GLU A 180 12.90 13.66 8.92
CA GLU A 180 13.20 12.90 10.15
C GLU A 180 14.67 13.04 10.58
N CYS A 181 15.53 13.68 9.77
CA CYS A 181 16.97 13.79 10.04
C CYS A 181 17.32 15.16 10.64
N GLU A 182 17.94 15.16 11.82
CA GLU A 182 18.37 16.39 12.53
C GLU A 182 19.39 17.25 11.76
N HIS A 183 20.11 16.63 10.82
CA HIS A 183 21.15 17.28 10.01
C HIS A 183 20.61 17.90 8.70
N ILE A 184 19.29 18.01 8.51
CA ILE A 184 18.72 18.57 7.28
C ILE A 184 18.77 20.12 7.28
N PRO A 185 19.26 20.78 6.21
CA PRO A 185 19.93 20.22 5.02
C PRO A 185 21.44 19.96 5.26
N CYS A 186 21.97 18.85 4.75
CA CYS A 186 23.38 18.44 4.91
C CYS A 186 24.18 18.55 3.60
N ASP A 187 25.45 18.15 3.62
CA ASP A 187 26.34 18.16 2.43
C ASP A 187 25.79 17.37 1.24
N ILE A 188 25.01 16.31 1.47
CA ILE A 188 24.36 15.57 0.37
C ILE A 188 23.42 16.50 -0.38
N TRP A 189 22.65 17.34 0.32
CA TRP A 189 21.76 18.32 -0.30
C TRP A 189 22.55 19.37 -1.09
N ARG A 190 23.66 19.87 -0.52
CA ARG A 190 24.51 20.88 -1.18
C ARG A 190 25.10 20.37 -2.49
N LYS A 191 25.34 19.07 -2.61
CA LYS A 191 25.82 18.42 -3.86
C LYS A 191 24.73 18.21 -4.91
N THR A 192 23.47 18.55 -4.63
CA THR A 192 22.34 18.42 -5.59
C THR A 192 22.04 19.68 -6.38
N LYS A 193 22.93 20.68 -6.35
CA LYS A 193 22.74 21.93 -7.09
C LYS A 193 22.63 21.67 -8.58
N ASP A 194 21.52 22.12 -9.17
CA ASP A 194 21.40 22.21 -10.62
C ASP A 194 22.36 23.29 -11.13
N PRO A 195 23.27 22.99 -12.08
CA PRO A 195 24.16 23.98 -12.67
C PRO A 195 23.43 25.18 -13.28
N ALA A 196 22.15 25.03 -13.65
CA ALA A 196 21.32 26.11 -14.19
C ALA A 196 20.86 27.12 -13.12
N PHE A 197 20.93 26.77 -11.83
CA PHE A 197 20.54 27.67 -10.75
C PHE A 197 21.70 28.56 -10.29
N THR A 198 21.37 29.82 -10.02
CA THR A 198 22.23 30.68 -9.21
C THR A 198 22.34 30.16 -7.77
N GLU A 199 23.31 30.65 -7.00
CA GLU A 199 23.44 30.26 -5.59
C GLU A 199 22.20 30.65 -4.79
N GLU A 200 21.66 31.85 -5.02
CA GLU A 200 20.46 32.36 -4.32
C GLU A 200 19.21 31.53 -4.65
N GLU A 201 19.02 31.16 -5.93
CA GLU A 201 17.92 30.28 -6.33
C GLU A 201 18.04 28.88 -5.72
N PHE A 202 19.26 28.36 -5.64
CA PHE A 202 19.52 27.07 -5.03
C PHE A 202 19.26 27.08 -3.52
N GLU A 203 19.72 28.11 -2.80
CA GLU A 203 19.43 28.27 -1.37
C GLU A 203 17.92 28.39 -1.11
N ARG A 204 17.21 29.18 -1.92
CA ARG A 204 15.74 29.28 -1.83
C ARG A 204 15.08 27.93 -2.08
N ASN A 205 15.52 27.17 -3.08
CA ASN A 205 15.01 25.84 -3.37
C ASN A 205 15.19 24.88 -2.19
N ILE A 206 16.38 24.88 -1.57
CA ILE A 206 16.66 24.08 -0.39
C ILE A 206 15.74 24.48 0.76
N GLN A 207 15.61 25.77 1.05
CA GLN A 207 14.78 26.25 2.15
C GLN A 207 13.32 25.81 1.98
N GLU A 208 12.74 25.98 0.79
CA GLU A 208 11.36 25.56 0.53
C GLU A 208 11.14 24.06 0.74
N ARG A 209 12.08 23.24 0.29
CA ARG A 209 12.01 21.78 0.44
C ARG A 209 12.14 21.36 1.90
N VAL A 210 13.03 22.00 2.66
CA VAL A 210 13.17 21.79 4.11
C VAL A 210 11.89 22.19 4.84
N ASP A 211 11.31 23.35 4.50
CA ASP A 211 10.07 23.82 5.11
C ASP A 211 8.91 22.85 4.85
N ARG A 212 8.80 22.29 3.64
CA ARG A 212 7.79 21.25 3.33
C ARG A 212 7.99 20.01 4.18
N LEU A 213 9.23 19.57 4.35
CA LEU A 213 9.56 18.37 5.14
C LEU A 213 9.36 18.55 6.65
N LYS A 214 9.46 19.77 7.17
CA LYS A 214 9.25 20.05 8.60
C LYS A 214 7.79 20.35 8.95
N LYS A 215 6.94 20.63 7.97
CA LYS A 215 5.51 20.95 8.16
C LYS A 215 4.58 19.74 8.07
N GLY A 216 5.06 18.63 7.51
CA GLY A 216 4.32 17.36 7.39
C GLY A 216 4.80 16.33 8.39
#